data_AF-A0A2Z6QBU9-F1
#
_entry.id   AF-A0A2Z6QBU9-F1
#
_cell.length_a   1.000
_cell.length_b   1.000
_cell.length_c   1.000
_cell.angle_alpha   90.00
_cell.angle_beta   90.00
_cell.angle_gamma   90.00
#
_symmetry.space_group_name_H-M   'P 1'
#
loop_
_entity.id
_entity.type
_entity.pdbx_description
1 polymer ?
#
loop_
_entity_poly.entity_id
_entity_poly.type
_entity_poly.pdbx_seq_one_letter_code
_entity_poly.pdbx_strand_id
1 'polypeptide(L)'
;MHLDQFYPIFFNQSQIASKRIYRLFNFLLSNSYVDFTPANSSTSLGTFQHADVITRINYIWSCSLLKSFLLTSIIFDTCDDSLSDHNPVITYFDSSLLCSSVKLAPLWDDFSAHTDTLCNTPPTTFASWHINRMCEYLHSSIIAGAFAVLPSRTIRNDHFPKLPKELESLIQHYRFLNRVLHSIRILRKYPHTFSSSHDQYQDFSIKAHIEKHDLDFDTDISSFINSALSRSRQRIVLDRVFIDHSTAPRLLTDPLDISDAVVNHFQHAVPVKSTPPLHISALPDRWRSAYSPMDSISPAIYESLLSPLPWKNG
;
A
#
# COMPACT_ATOMS: atom_id res chain seq x y z
N MET A 1 -38.18 -24.23 -18.57
CA MET A 1 -36.75 -24.55 -18.36
C MET A 1 -36.65 -25.09 -16.94
N HIS A 2 -36.32 -26.37 -16.74
CA HIS A 2 -36.22 -26.99 -15.41
C HIS A 2 -34.95 -26.48 -14.71
N LEU A 3 -35.00 -25.26 -14.17
CA LEU A 3 -33.89 -24.63 -13.45
C LEU A 3 -33.48 -25.43 -12.21
N ASP A 4 -34.41 -26.19 -11.64
CA ASP A 4 -34.24 -27.09 -10.50
C ASP A 4 -33.22 -28.20 -10.77
N GLN A 5 -33.04 -28.58 -12.04
CA GLN A 5 -32.09 -29.62 -12.46
C GLN A 5 -30.66 -29.08 -12.57
N PHE A 6 -30.51 -27.79 -12.91
CA PHE A 6 -29.23 -27.10 -13.07
C PHE A 6 -28.73 -26.46 -11.77
N TYR A 7 -29.68 -26.12 -10.89
CA TYR A 7 -29.44 -25.40 -9.65
C TYR A 7 -30.23 -26.02 -8.48
N PRO A 8 -30.13 -27.35 -8.23
CA PRO A 8 -30.95 -28.04 -7.23
C PRO A 8 -30.78 -27.48 -5.80
N ILE A 9 -29.63 -26.88 -5.52
CA ILE A 9 -29.31 -26.24 -4.22
C ILE A 9 -30.03 -24.88 -4.07
N PHE A 10 -30.32 -24.20 -5.18
CA PHE A 10 -30.90 -22.85 -5.17
C PHE A 10 -32.40 -22.84 -4.92
N PHE A 11 -33.13 -23.78 -5.52
CA PHE A 11 -34.59 -23.82 -5.46
C PHE A 11 -35.14 -24.61 -4.27
N ASN A 12 -34.35 -25.54 -3.70
CA ASN A 12 -34.81 -26.38 -2.59
C ASN A 12 -34.47 -25.84 -1.20
N GLN A 13 -33.66 -24.78 -1.07
CA GLN A 13 -33.27 -24.22 0.24
C GLN A 13 -33.20 -22.69 0.24
N SER A 14 -34.32 -22.05 0.59
CA SER A 14 -34.45 -20.58 0.68
C SER A 14 -33.41 -19.91 1.61
N GLN A 15 -32.91 -20.62 2.62
CA GLN A 15 -31.88 -20.12 3.53
C GLN A 15 -30.50 -19.98 2.86
N ILE A 16 -30.19 -20.79 1.83
CA ILE A 16 -28.89 -20.75 1.13
C ILE A 16 -28.79 -19.55 0.18
N ALA A 17 -29.89 -19.12 -0.44
CA ALA A 17 -29.95 -17.94 -1.31
C ALA A 17 -29.47 -16.63 -0.62
N SER A 18 -29.44 -16.60 0.72
CA SER A 18 -28.93 -15.48 1.51
C SER A 18 -27.40 -15.33 1.49
N LYS A 19 -26.66 -16.40 1.16
CA LYS A 19 -25.18 -16.39 1.11
C LYS A 19 -24.68 -15.55 -0.07
N ARG A 20 -23.61 -14.78 0.17
CA ARG A 20 -23.10 -13.70 -0.71
C ARG A 20 -22.87 -14.12 -2.17
N ILE A 21 -22.39 -15.34 -2.42
CA ILE A 21 -22.09 -15.83 -3.77
C ILE A 21 -23.34 -16.06 -4.63
N TYR A 22 -24.47 -16.40 -4.01
CA TYR A 22 -25.72 -16.69 -4.72
C TYR A 22 -26.55 -15.43 -5.03
N ARG A 23 -26.25 -14.31 -4.38
CA ARG A 23 -26.84 -13.01 -4.71
C ARG A 23 -26.50 -12.56 -6.13
N LEU A 24 -25.28 -12.86 -6.59
CA LEU A 24 -24.86 -12.51 -7.95
C LEU A 24 -25.64 -13.30 -9.00
N PHE A 25 -25.81 -14.61 -8.82
CA PHE A 25 -26.59 -15.42 -9.77
C PHE A 25 -28.07 -15.01 -9.78
N ASN A 26 -28.65 -14.73 -8.62
CA ASN A 26 -30.01 -14.20 -8.54
C ASN A 26 -30.13 -12.85 -9.26
N PHE A 27 -29.15 -11.95 -9.09
CA PHE A 27 -29.12 -10.69 -9.81
C PHE A 27 -29.06 -10.91 -11.33
N LEU A 28 -28.17 -11.78 -11.81
CA LEU A 28 -28.01 -12.07 -13.24
C LEU A 28 -29.30 -12.65 -13.83
N LEU A 29 -29.89 -13.66 -13.19
CA LEU A 29 -31.16 -14.27 -13.62
C LEU A 29 -32.30 -13.25 -13.62
N SER A 30 -32.39 -12.40 -12.59
CA SER A 30 -33.44 -11.36 -12.49
C SER A 30 -33.28 -10.24 -13.52
N ASN A 31 -32.07 -10.05 -14.06
CA ASN A 31 -31.76 -9.04 -15.08
C ASN A 31 -31.61 -9.64 -16.48
N SER A 32 -32.27 -10.79 -16.76
CA SER A 32 -32.33 -11.41 -18.10
C SER A 32 -30.99 -11.90 -18.66
N TYR A 33 -30.00 -12.14 -17.80
CA TYR A 33 -28.81 -12.89 -18.19
C TYR A 33 -29.09 -14.40 -18.17
N VAL A 34 -28.45 -15.11 -19.09
CA VAL A 34 -28.58 -16.56 -19.28
C VAL A 34 -27.20 -17.18 -19.05
N ASP A 35 -27.18 -18.33 -18.37
CA ASP A 35 -25.99 -19.19 -18.28
C ASP A 35 -25.83 -19.97 -19.59
N PHE A 36 -24.70 -19.75 -20.27
CA PHE A 36 -24.30 -20.41 -21.52
C PHE A 36 -23.37 -21.60 -21.29
N THR A 37 -22.91 -21.83 -20.07
CA THR A 37 -22.05 -22.97 -19.76
C THR A 37 -22.82 -24.28 -20.00
N PRO A 38 -22.21 -25.26 -20.67
CA PRO A 38 -22.95 -26.41 -21.17
C PRO A 38 -23.54 -27.24 -20.05
N ALA A 39 -24.76 -27.70 -20.28
CA ALA A 39 -25.42 -28.68 -19.43
C ALA A 39 -24.73 -30.02 -19.59
N ASN A 40 -23.74 -30.32 -18.75
CA ASN A 40 -23.11 -31.64 -18.79
C ASN A 40 -23.97 -32.64 -18.03
N SER A 41 -24.38 -33.73 -18.68
CA SER A 41 -25.11 -34.84 -18.05
C SER A 41 -24.16 -35.84 -17.38
N SER A 42 -22.86 -35.76 -17.67
CA SER A 42 -21.85 -36.61 -17.05
C SER A 42 -21.48 -36.11 -15.65
N THR A 43 -21.45 -37.03 -14.68
CA THR A 43 -20.97 -36.78 -13.32
C THR A 43 -19.44 -36.73 -13.22
N SER A 44 -18.72 -37.06 -14.30
CA SER A 44 -17.26 -37.17 -14.33
C SER A 44 -16.54 -35.98 -14.96
N LEU A 45 -17.26 -34.97 -15.48
CA LEU A 45 -16.66 -33.83 -16.16
C LEU A 45 -17.24 -32.51 -15.65
N GLY A 46 -16.42 -31.78 -14.89
CA GLY A 46 -16.71 -30.46 -14.36
C GLY A 46 -15.69 -29.43 -14.80
N THR A 47 -15.89 -28.19 -14.38
CA THR A 47 -14.98 -27.09 -14.73
C THR A 47 -13.81 -26.96 -13.77
N PHE A 48 -13.86 -27.65 -12.64
CA PHE A 48 -12.84 -27.67 -11.60
C PHE A 48 -12.79 -29.06 -10.97
N GLN A 49 -11.57 -29.54 -10.72
CA GLN A 49 -11.33 -30.82 -10.08
C GLN A 49 -10.22 -30.69 -9.04
N HIS A 50 -10.50 -31.12 -7.81
CA HIS A 50 -9.51 -31.21 -6.76
C HIS A 50 -9.83 -32.35 -5.81
N ALA A 51 -8.85 -33.23 -5.55
CA ALA A 51 -8.95 -34.35 -4.61
C ALA A 51 -10.26 -35.18 -4.79
N ASP A 52 -10.48 -35.65 -6.02
CA ASP A 52 -11.66 -36.44 -6.44
C ASP A 52 -13.01 -35.71 -6.36
N VAL A 53 -13.00 -34.42 -6.04
CA VAL A 53 -14.20 -33.57 -6.06
C VAL A 53 -14.25 -32.79 -7.36
N ILE A 54 -15.29 -33.05 -8.14
CA ILE A 54 -15.57 -32.35 -9.39
C ILE A 54 -16.66 -31.31 -9.13
N THR A 55 -16.38 -30.05 -9.45
CA THR A 55 -17.36 -28.97 -9.30
C THR A 55 -17.45 -28.10 -10.55
N ARG A 56 -18.55 -27.35 -10.64
CA ARG A 56 -18.77 -26.34 -11.66
C ARG A 56 -18.71 -24.98 -11.00
N ILE A 57 -17.59 -24.29 -11.16
CA ILE A 57 -17.35 -22.95 -10.60
C ILE A 57 -17.02 -21.91 -11.66
N ASN A 58 -16.72 -22.33 -12.89
CA ASN A 58 -16.51 -21.45 -14.03
C ASN A 58 -17.82 -21.37 -14.83
N TYR A 59 -18.34 -20.16 -15.04
CA TYR A 59 -19.62 -19.91 -15.71
C TYR A 59 -19.46 -18.84 -16.79
N ILE A 60 -20.25 -18.97 -17.86
CA ILE A 60 -20.33 -18.01 -18.96
C ILE A 60 -21.73 -17.43 -18.95
N TRP A 61 -21.88 -16.22 -18.42
CA TRP A 61 -23.14 -15.50 -18.38
C TRP A 61 -23.19 -14.44 -19.47
N SER A 62 -24.29 -14.37 -20.22
CA SER A 62 -24.49 -13.30 -21.18
C SER A 62 -25.96 -12.95 -21.38
N CYS A 63 -26.23 -11.88 -22.12
CA CYS A 63 -27.57 -11.43 -22.46
C CYS A 63 -28.33 -12.52 -23.24
N SER A 64 -29.62 -12.67 -22.97
CA SER A 64 -30.50 -13.63 -23.65
C SER A 64 -30.52 -13.50 -25.17
N LEU A 65 -30.22 -12.31 -25.71
CA LEU A 65 -30.14 -12.05 -27.16
C LEU A 65 -29.03 -12.86 -27.85
N LEU A 66 -27.94 -13.22 -27.14
CA LEU A 66 -26.87 -14.02 -27.73
C LEU A 66 -27.27 -15.49 -27.92
N LYS A 67 -28.38 -15.92 -27.30
CA LYS A 67 -28.82 -17.31 -27.34
C LYS A 67 -29.23 -17.76 -28.75
N SER A 68 -29.74 -16.86 -29.58
CA SER A 68 -30.07 -17.17 -30.98
C SER A 68 -28.84 -17.42 -31.86
N PHE A 69 -27.67 -16.95 -31.42
CA PHE A 69 -26.40 -17.12 -32.14
C PHE A 69 -25.52 -18.21 -31.53
N LEU A 70 -25.95 -18.88 -30.46
CA LEU A 70 -25.17 -19.92 -29.82
C LEU A 70 -25.11 -21.15 -30.72
N LEU A 71 -23.92 -21.53 -31.18
CA LEU A 71 -23.71 -22.77 -31.93
C LEU A 71 -23.56 -23.95 -30.97
N THR A 72 -22.64 -23.84 -30.03
CA THR A 72 -22.40 -24.89 -29.01
C THR A 72 -21.61 -24.32 -27.85
N SER A 73 -21.63 -25.01 -26.71
CA SER A 73 -20.69 -24.77 -25.62
C SER A 73 -20.17 -26.11 -25.12
N ILE A 74 -18.88 -26.15 -24.78
CA ILE A 74 -18.19 -27.36 -24.34
C ILE A 74 -17.31 -27.05 -23.13
N ILE A 75 -17.18 -28.03 -22.25
CA ILE A 75 -16.09 -28.07 -21.26
C ILE A 75 -14.98 -28.85 -21.94
N PHE A 76 -13.83 -28.22 -22.12
CA PHE A 76 -12.68 -28.87 -22.70
C PHE A 76 -11.97 -29.65 -21.59
N ASP A 77 -12.04 -30.98 -21.66
CA ASP A 77 -11.36 -31.87 -20.73
C ASP A 77 -9.86 -31.85 -21.04
N THR A 78 -9.09 -31.13 -20.23
CA THR A 78 -7.66 -31.01 -20.50
C THR A 78 -6.89 -32.29 -20.19
N CYS A 79 -7.47 -33.28 -19.49
CA CYS A 79 -6.86 -34.55 -19.03
C CYS A 79 -5.50 -34.44 -18.30
N ASP A 80 -4.90 -33.25 -18.25
CA ASP A 80 -3.56 -32.97 -17.76
C ASP A 80 -3.67 -32.08 -16.52
N ASP A 81 -3.85 -32.75 -15.38
CA ASP A 81 -3.92 -32.12 -14.05
C ASP A 81 -2.63 -31.37 -13.67
N SER A 82 -1.55 -31.49 -14.45
CA SER A 82 -0.29 -30.81 -14.18
C SER A 82 -0.30 -29.31 -14.54
N LEU A 83 -1.22 -28.89 -15.42
CA LEU A 83 -1.30 -27.51 -15.89
C LEU A 83 -2.25 -26.65 -15.06
N SER A 84 -3.44 -27.17 -14.77
CA SER A 84 -4.45 -26.50 -13.94
C SER A 84 -5.48 -27.49 -13.44
N ASP A 85 -5.98 -27.24 -12.24
CA ASP A 85 -7.16 -27.83 -11.64
C ASP A 85 -8.50 -27.33 -12.25
N HIS A 86 -8.45 -26.48 -13.29
CA HIS A 86 -9.62 -25.99 -14.02
C HIS A 86 -9.66 -26.49 -15.47
N ASN A 87 -10.80 -27.04 -15.87
CA ASN A 87 -11.12 -27.31 -17.27
C ASN A 87 -11.66 -26.03 -17.94
N PRO A 88 -11.12 -25.63 -19.11
CA PRO A 88 -11.64 -24.50 -19.87
C PRO A 88 -13.10 -24.70 -20.28
N VAL A 89 -13.88 -23.64 -20.23
CA VAL A 89 -15.24 -23.60 -20.80
C VAL A 89 -15.21 -22.75 -22.05
N ILE A 90 -15.62 -23.32 -23.17
CA ILE A 90 -15.62 -22.66 -24.48
C ILE A 90 -17.05 -22.56 -24.97
N THR A 91 -17.45 -21.37 -25.44
CA THR A 91 -18.75 -21.13 -26.06
C THR A 91 -18.52 -20.60 -27.46
N TYR A 92 -19.09 -21.26 -28.46
CA TYR A 92 -19.02 -20.89 -29.86
C TYR A 92 -20.30 -20.18 -30.27
N PHE A 93 -20.14 -19.00 -30.87
CA PHE A 93 -21.23 -18.26 -31.46
C PHE A 93 -21.10 -18.25 -32.99
N ASP A 94 -22.24 -18.18 -33.65
CA ASP A 94 -22.33 -18.01 -35.10
C ASP A 94 -21.76 -16.63 -35.48
N SER A 95 -20.97 -16.58 -36.55
CA SER A 95 -20.34 -15.34 -37.00
C SER A 95 -21.35 -14.28 -37.43
N SER A 96 -22.59 -14.66 -37.76
CA SER A 96 -23.70 -13.73 -38.00
C SER A 96 -24.03 -12.87 -36.77
N LEU A 97 -23.59 -13.25 -35.57
CA LEU A 97 -23.61 -12.37 -34.40
C LEU A 97 -22.91 -11.03 -34.70
N LEU A 98 -21.77 -11.08 -35.37
CA LEU A 98 -20.97 -9.92 -35.74
C LEU A 98 -21.62 -9.11 -36.87
N CYS A 99 -22.35 -9.79 -37.76
CA CYS A 99 -23.04 -9.19 -38.91
C CYS A 99 -24.45 -8.67 -38.60
N SER A 100 -25.08 -9.13 -37.52
CA SER A 100 -26.42 -8.69 -37.09
C SER A 100 -26.49 -7.19 -36.79
N SER A 101 -25.33 -6.57 -36.53
CA SER A 101 -25.12 -5.14 -36.73
C SER A 101 -24.71 -4.88 -38.18
N VAL A 102 -25.68 -4.68 -39.07
CA VAL A 102 -25.51 -4.42 -40.52
C VAL A 102 -24.48 -3.31 -40.84
N LYS A 103 -24.15 -2.44 -39.89
CA LYS A 103 -23.12 -1.38 -40.00
C LYS A 103 -21.68 -1.84 -39.75
N LEU A 104 -21.44 -3.03 -39.21
CA LEU A 104 -20.11 -3.52 -38.79
C LEU A 104 -19.56 -4.67 -39.64
N ALA A 105 -20.34 -5.33 -40.50
CA ALA A 105 -19.86 -6.49 -41.26
C ALA A 105 -18.59 -6.22 -42.11
N PRO A 106 -18.51 -5.14 -42.92
CA PRO A 106 -17.29 -4.84 -43.69
C PRO A 106 -16.08 -4.54 -42.81
N LEU A 107 -16.34 -3.94 -41.64
CA LEU A 107 -15.31 -3.57 -40.68
C LEU A 107 -14.64 -4.80 -40.04
N TRP A 108 -15.40 -5.89 -39.84
CA TRP A 108 -14.88 -7.14 -39.31
C TRP A 108 -14.04 -7.90 -40.34
N ASP A 109 -14.41 -7.85 -41.61
CA ASP A 109 -13.61 -8.42 -42.71
C ASP A 109 -12.25 -7.70 -42.79
N ASP A 110 -12.26 -6.37 -42.75
CA ASP A 110 -11.04 -5.54 -42.72
C ASP A 110 -10.19 -5.83 -41.47
N PHE A 111 -10.82 -6.00 -40.30
CA PHE A 111 -10.15 -6.31 -39.04
C PHE A 111 -9.48 -7.69 -39.08
N SER A 112 -10.17 -8.70 -39.60
CA SER A 112 -9.63 -10.05 -39.74
C SER A 112 -8.43 -10.04 -40.67
N ALA A 113 -8.57 -9.44 -41.86
CA ALA A 113 -7.48 -9.34 -42.82
C ALA A 113 -6.26 -8.62 -42.22
N HIS A 114 -6.47 -7.51 -41.50
CA HIS A 114 -5.38 -6.80 -40.85
C HIS A 114 -4.72 -7.63 -39.74
N THR A 115 -5.51 -8.31 -38.91
CA THR A 115 -4.99 -9.18 -37.84
C THR A 115 -4.16 -10.34 -38.41
N ASP A 116 -4.63 -10.95 -39.51
CA ASP A 116 -3.90 -12.02 -40.20
C ASP A 116 -2.56 -11.53 -40.75
N THR A 117 -2.48 -10.29 -41.27
CA THR A 117 -1.21 -9.69 -41.71
C THR A 117 -0.24 -9.36 -40.56
N LEU A 118 -0.73 -9.27 -39.32
CA LEU A 118 0.13 -9.10 -38.14
C LEU A 118 0.64 -10.47 -37.63
N CYS A 119 -0.11 -11.53 -37.92
CA CYS A 119 0.22 -12.92 -37.57
C CYS A 119 1.25 -13.56 -38.52
N ASN A 120 2.42 -12.92 -38.68
CA ASN A 120 3.48 -13.33 -39.62
C ASN A 120 4.32 -14.56 -39.19
N THR A 121 3.97 -15.22 -38.09
CA THR A 121 4.74 -16.36 -37.59
C THR A 121 4.26 -17.65 -38.25
N PRO A 122 5.16 -18.50 -38.81
CA PRO A 122 4.78 -19.79 -39.37
C PRO A 122 4.07 -20.68 -38.32
N PRO A 123 3.03 -21.44 -38.70
CA PRO A 123 2.28 -22.29 -37.77
C PRO A 123 3.15 -23.28 -36.98
N THR A 124 4.19 -23.80 -37.61
CA THR A 124 5.17 -24.71 -36.98
C THR A 124 5.98 -24.04 -35.88
N THR A 125 6.41 -22.81 -36.10
CA THR A 125 7.10 -22.00 -35.10
C THR A 125 6.15 -21.58 -33.99
N PHE A 126 4.93 -21.19 -34.33
CA PHE A 126 3.91 -20.80 -33.35
C PHE A 126 3.53 -21.97 -32.42
N ALA A 127 3.34 -23.17 -32.97
CA ALA A 127 3.03 -24.38 -32.21
C ALA A 127 4.19 -24.85 -31.31
N SER A 128 5.42 -24.40 -31.57
CA SER A 128 6.59 -24.70 -30.73
C SER A 128 6.72 -23.80 -29.50
N TRP A 129 5.91 -22.74 -29.40
CA TRP A 129 5.99 -21.79 -28.29
C TRP A 129 5.28 -22.28 -27.04
N HIS A 130 5.74 -21.80 -25.89
CA HIS A 130 5.01 -21.92 -24.62
C HIS A 130 3.67 -21.18 -24.70
N ILE A 131 2.61 -21.73 -24.09
CA ILE A 131 1.24 -21.22 -24.17
C ILE A 131 1.11 -19.72 -23.84
N ASN A 132 1.78 -19.25 -22.79
CA ASN A 132 1.75 -17.83 -22.42
C ASN A 132 2.28 -16.92 -23.55
N ARG A 133 3.34 -17.36 -24.25
CA ARG A 133 3.90 -16.61 -25.37
C ARG A 133 2.97 -16.61 -26.59
N MET A 134 2.29 -17.73 -26.83
CA MET A 134 1.25 -17.81 -27.87
C MET A 134 0.11 -16.84 -27.55
N CYS A 135 -0.37 -16.83 -26.30
CA CYS A 135 -1.42 -15.93 -25.83
C CYS A 135 -1.01 -14.46 -25.94
N GLU A 136 0.18 -14.08 -25.48
CA GLU A 136 0.68 -12.71 -25.57
C GLU A 136 0.83 -12.24 -27.02
N TYR A 137 1.32 -13.11 -27.91
CA TYR A 137 1.45 -12.82 -29.33
C TYR A 137 0.09 -12.59 -29.98
N LEU A 138 -0.85 -13.54 -29.83
CA LEU A 138 -2.19 -13.42 -30.39
C LEU A 138 -2.92 -12.19 -29.83
N HIS A 139 -2.85 -11.98 -28.51
CA HIS A 139 -3.45 -10.83 -27.86
C HIS A 139 -2.89 -9.52 -28.44
N SER A 140 -1.57 -9.41 -28.61
CA SER A 140 -0.93 -8.23 -29.17
C SER A 140 -1.37 -7.97 -30.62
N SER A 141 -1.43 -9.00 -31.44
CA SER A 141 -1.89 -8.91 -32.84
C SER A 141 -3.36 -8.50 -32.93
N ILE A 142 -4.24 -9.09 -32.11
CA ILE A 142 -5.67 -8.76 -32.04
C ILE A 142 -5.86 -7.30 -31.62
N ILE A 143 -5.16 -6.85 -30.58
CA ILE A 143 -5.25 -5.47 -30.10
C ILE A 143 -4.75 -4.48 -31.16
N ALA A 144 -3.63 -4.78 -31.82
CA ALA A 144 -3.11 -3.93 -32.89
C ALA A 144 -4.06 -3.86 -34.10
N GLY A 145 -4.63 -4.99 -34.52
CA GLY A 145 -5.65 -5.03 -35.58
C GLY A 145 -6.90 -4.24 -35.20
N ALA A 146 -7.33 -4.34 -33.94
CA ALA A 146 -8.49 -3.61 -33.43
C ALA A 146 -8.26 -2.10 -33.46
N PHE A 147 -7.08 -1.63 -33.05
CA PHE A 147 -6.71 -0.21 -33.11
C PHE A 147 -6.61 0.33 -34.54
N ALA A 148 -6.20 -0.51 -35.50
CA ALA A 148 -6.03 -0.09 -36.88
C ALA A 148 -7.38 0.04 -37.61
N VAL A 149 -8.31 -0.86 -37.35
CA VAL A 149 -9.55 -0.99 -38.14
C VAL A 149 -10.79 -0.51 -37.40
N LEU A 150 -10.95 -0.86 -36.12
CA LEU A 150 -12.20 -0.58 -35.42
C LEU A 150 -12.29 0.91 -35.05
N PRO A 151 -13.45 1.56 -35.24
CA PRO A 151 -13.61 2.96 -34.92
C PRO A 151 -13.48 3.15 -33.41
N SER A 152 -12.45 3.90 -33.00
CA SER A 152 -12.29 4.26 -31.61
C SER A 152 -13.43 5.20 -31.21
N ARG A 153 -14.33 4.72 -30.36
CA ARG A 153 -15.34 5.56 -29.72
C ARG A 153 -14.91 5.77 -28.28
N THR A 154 -14.54 6.99 -27.93
CA THR A 154 -14.41 7.35 -26.51
C THR A 154 -15.81 7.34 -25.92
N ILE A 155 -16.21 6.21 -25.33
CA ILE A 155 -17.42 6.15 -24.52
C ILE A 155 -17.12 6.93 -23.25
N ARG A 156 -17.41 8.24 -23.29
CA ARG A 156 -17.47 9.04 -22.07
C ARG A 156 -18.71 8.56 -21.33
N ASN A 157 -18.50 7.83 -20.24
CA ASN A 157 -19.58 7.52 -19.33
C ASN A 157 -19.92 8.80 -18.58
N ASP A 158 -20.99 9.50 -18.98
CA ASP A 158 -21.46 10.71 -18.30
C ASP A 158 -22.06 10.39 -16.92
N HIS A 159 -22.24 9.10 -16.61
CA HIS A 159 -22.40 8.59 -15.26
C HIS A 159 -21.07 8.01 -14.78
N PHE A 160 -20.21 8.83 -14.21
CA PHE A 160 -19.28 8.30 -13.22
C PHE A 160 -20.10 8.05 -11.94
N PRO A 161 -20.50 6.80 -11.60
CA PRO A 161 -20.80 6.54 -10.20
C PRO A 161 -19.56 7.01 -9.44
N LYS A 162 -19.75 7.88 -8.45
CA LYS A 162 -18.63 8.34 -7.61
C LYS A 162 -17.85 7.10 -7.21
N LEU A 163 -16.59 7.06 -7.64
CA LEU A 163 -15.73 5.92 -7.40
C LEU A 163 -15.85 5.58 -5.91
N PRO A 164 -16.21 4.34 -5.54
CA PRO A 164 -16.29 3.97 -4.13
C PRO A 164 -14.99 4.40 -3.45
N LYS A 165 -15.08 5.06 -2.29
CA LYS A 165 -13.90 5.66 -1.64
C LYS A 165 -12.78 4.64 -1.43
N GLU A 166 -13.11 3.37 -1.24
CA GLU A 166 -12.12 2.30 -1.11
C GLU A 166 -11.34 2.07 -2.41
N LEU A 167 -12.01 2.15 -3.58
CA LEU A 167 -11.37 1.95 -4.87
C LEU A 167 -10.51 3.15 -5.28
N GLU A 168 -10.94 4.37 -4.93
CA GLU A 168 -10.12 5.57 -5.08
C GLU A 168 -8.85 5.50 -4.23
N SER A 169 -9.01 5.08 -2.97
CA SER A 169 -7.89 4.81 -2.06
C SER A 169 -6.95 3.76 -2.65
N LEU A 170 -7.47 2.64 -3.15
CA LEU A 170 -6.65 1.58 -3.75
C LEU A 170 -5.86 2.07 -4.96
N ILE A 171 -6.47 2.87 -5.84
CA ILE A 171 -5.78 3.46 -7.00
C ILE A 171 -4.67 4.41 -6.55
N GLN A 172 -4.89 5.22 -5.52
CA GLN A 172 -3.85 6.10 -4.96
C GLN A 172 -2.69 5.29 -4.37
N HIS A 173 -2.98 4.24 -3.60
CA HIS A 173 -1.95 3.34 -3.07
C HIS A 173 -1.17 2.65 -4.19
N TYR A 174 -1.84 2.16 -5.23
CA TYR A 174 -1.20 1.52 -6.37
C TYR A 174 -0.28 2.50 -7.14
N ARG A 175 -0.71 3.76 -7.32
CA ARG A 175 0.12 4.81 -7.94
C ARG A 175 1.34 5.13 -7.06
N PHE A 176 1.16 5.21 -5.75
CA PHE A 176 2.25 5.41 -4.81
C PHE A 176 3.26 4.25 -4.87
N LEU A 177 2.78 3.01 -4.81
CA LEU A 177 3.63 1.82 -4.88
C LEU A 177 4.42 1.77 -6.20
N ASN A 178 3.80 2.12 -7.33
CA ASN A 178 4.52 2.19 -8.61
C ASN A 178 5.60 3.27 -8.64
N ARG A 179 5.34 4.45 -8.04
CA ARG A 179 6.35 5.50 -7.89
C ARG A 179 7.51 5.01 -7.02
N VAL A 180 7.22 4.39 -5.88
CA VAL A 180 8.23 3.81 -4.99
C VAL A 180 9.05 2.72 -5.71
N LEU A 181 8.39 1.82 -6.43
CA LEU A 181 9.06 0.76 -7.19
C LEU A 181 9.99 1.33 -8.26
N HIS A 182 9.55 2.40 -8.95
CA HIS A 182 10.35 3.12 -9.92
C HIS A 182 11.57 3.78 -9.27
N SER A 183 11.38 4.47 -8.13
CA SER A 183 12.47 5.05 -7.34
C SER A 183 13.47 3.98 -6.90
N ILE A 184 13.01 2.82 -6.39
CA ILE A 184 13.88 1.69 -6.01
C ILE A 184 14.67 1.16 -7.22
N ARG A 185 14.04 1.07 -8.40
CA ARG A 185 14.75 0.65 -9.62
C ARG A 185 15.83 1.65 -10.02
N ILE A 186 15.55 2.95 -9.93
CA ILE A 186 16.55 4.01 -10.20
C ILE A 186 17.69 3.93 -9.17
N LEU A 187 17.37 3.77 -7.88
CA LEU A 187 18.35 3.62 -6.81
C LEU A 187 19.28 2.42 -7.04
N ARG A 188 18.72 1.27 -7.44
CA ARG A 188 19.52 0.09 -7.80
C ARG A 188 20.39 0.30 -9.04
N LYS A 189 19.92 1.10 -9.99
CA LYS A 189 20.65 1.37 -11.23
C LYS A 189 21.79 2.38 -11.05
N TYR A 190 21.63 3.34 -10.13
CA TYR A 190 22.60 4.41 -9.87
C TYR A 190 22.80 4.65 -8.37
N PRO A 191 23.47 3.73 -7.64
CA PRO A 191 23.64 3.84 -6.19
C PRO A 191 24.53 5.01 -5.76
N HIS A 192 25.55 5.35 -6.55
CA HIS A 192 26.57 6.35 -6.17
C HIS A 192 26.05 7.79 -6.20
N THR A 193 25.14 8.12 -7.13
CA THR A 193 24.53 9.46 -7.22
C THR A 193 23.61 9.73 -6.03
N PHE A 194 22.91 8.70 -5.54
CA PHE A 194 22.02 8.88 -4.39
C PHE A 194 22.79 8.92 -3.07
N SER A 195 23.88 8.17 -2.94
CA SER A 195 24.79 8.29 -1.78
C SER A 195 25.28 9.73 -1.62
N SER A 196 25.81 10.31 -2.70
CA SER A 196 26.32 11.69 -2.66
C SER A 196 25.23 12.73 -2.36
N SER A 197 24.02 12.59 -2.92
CA SER A 197 22.92 13.50 -2.63
C SER A 197 22.37 13.33 -1.20
N HIS A 198 22.39 12.10 -0.68
CA HIS A 198 21.99 11.81 0.70
C HIS A 198 22.97 12.44 1.68
N ASP A 199 24.27 12.25 1.46
CA ASP A 199 25.31 12.85 2.29
C ASP A 199 25.20 14.38 2.29
N GLN A 200 24.96 14.98 1.12
CA GLN A 200 24.76 16.43 0.99
C GLN A 200 23.50 16.93 1.71
N TYR A 201 22.40 16.17 1.65
CA TYR A 201 21.18 16.49 2.38
C TYR A 201 21.36 16.38 3.90
N GLN A 202 22.07 15.35 4.37
CA GLN A 202 22.40 15.17 5.78
C GLN A 202 23.23 16.34 6.29
N ASP A 203 24.30 16.70 5.58
CA ASP A 203 25.14 17.85 5.91
C ASP A 203 24.33 19.15 5.97
N PHE A 204 23.43 19.37 5.00
CA PHE A 204 22.55 20.54 4.99
C PHE A 204 21.59 20.55 6.17
N SER A 205 20.98 19.41 6.49
CA SER A 205 20.01 19.28 7.58
C SER A 205 20.66 19.46 8.95
N ILE A 206 21.88 18.93 9.12
CA ILE A 206 22.70 19.12 10.32
C ILE A 206 23.03 20.61 10.48
N LYS A 207 23.53 21.27 9.44
CA LYS A 207 23.83 22.72 9.48
C LYS A 207 22.61 23.55 9.83
N ALA A 208 21.48 23.29 9.18
CA ALA A 208 20.24 24.02 9.45
C ALA A 208 19.73 23.80 10.89
N HIS A 209 19.88 22.60 11.45
CA HIS A 209 19.55 22.35 12.85
C HIS A 209 20.48 23.08 13.81
N ILE A 210 21.79 23.14 13.52
CA ILE A 210 22.76 23.89 14.34
C ILE A 210 22.44 25.38 14.30
N GLU A 211 22.25 25.96 13.10
CA GLU A 211 21.90 27.38 12.94
C GLU A 211 20.61 27.74 13.68
N LYS A 212 19.59 26.88 13.58
CA LYS A 212 18.35 27.07 14.33
C LYS A 212 18.55 26.95 15.84
N HIS A 213 19.36 25.98 16.28
CA HIS A 213 19.66 25.78 17.68
C HIS A 213 20.41 26.98 18.27
N ASP A 214 21.36 27.56 17.54
CA ASP A 214 22.09 28.76 17.95
C ASP A 214 21.17 29.98 17.97
N LEU A 215 20.27 30.11 16.99
CA LEU A 215 19.25 31.17 16.99
C LEU A 215 18.29 31.04 18.19
N ASP A 216 17.84 29.83 18.49
CA ASP A 216 16.95 29.56 19.62
C ASP A 216 17.68 29.86 20.96
N PHE A 217 19.01 29.67 21.05
CA PHE A 217 19.78 30.04 22.24
C PHE A 217 19.70 31.54 22.55
N ASP A 218 19.79 32.39 21.52
CA ASP A 218 19.78 33.85 21.68
C ASP A 218 18.36 34.42 21.82
N THR A 219 17.35 33.75 21.23
CA THR A 219 15.99 34.31 21.10
C THR A 219 14.93 33.62 21.96
N ASP A 220 15.04 32.31 22.22
CA ASP A 220 14.09 31.51 23.00
C ASP A 220 14.76 30.33 23.72
N ILE A 221 15.26 30.62 24.93
CA ILE A 221 15.87 29.64 25.83
C ILE A 221 14.98 28.41 26.05
N SER A 222 13.64 28.54 26.04
CA SER A 222 12.75 27.40 26.23
C SER A 222 12.76 26.45 25.04
N SER A 223 12.74 26.99 23.82
CA SER A 223 12.86 26.21 22.59
C SER A 223 14.23 25.57 22.45
N PHE A 224 15.30 26.29 22.80
CA PHE A 224 16.66 25.73 22.91
C PHE A 224 16.71 24.53 23.85
N ILE A 225 16.24 24.70 25.10
CA ILE A 225 16.27 23.61 26.11
C ILE A 225 15.47 22.40 25.62
N ASN A 226 14.34 22.62 24.95
CA ASN A 226 13.54 21.52 24.39
C ASN A 226 14.27 20.77 23.28
N SER A 227 14.93 21.51 22.39
CA SER A 227 15.72 20.97 21.28
C SER A 227 16.93 20.19 21.82
N ALA A 228 17.72 20.80 22.71
CA ALA A 228 18.93 20.23 23.29
C ALA A 228 18.66 18.97 24.13
N LEU A 229 17.56 18.93 24.87
CA LEU A 229 17.21 17.78 25.70
C LEU A 229 16.65 16.60 24.87
N SER A 230 16.19 16.86 23.63
CA SER A 230 15.65 15.87 22.68
C SER A 230 14.75 14.80 23.35
N ARG A 231 13.90 15.23 24.28
CA ARG A 231 13.08 14.33 25.10
C ARG A 231 11.69 14.88 25.31
N SER A 232 10.71 13.97 25.43
CA SER A 232 9.36 14.34 25.83
C SER A 232 9.37 14.80 27.29
N ARG A 233 8.75 15.96 27.56
CA ARG A 233 8.58 16.47 28.93
C ARG A 233 7.59 15.57 29.66
N GLN A 234 8.08 14.76 30.59
CA GLN A 234 7.21 14.07 31.55
C GLN A 234 6.86 15.04 32.67
N ARG A 235 5.55 15.27 32.88
CA ARG A 235 5.04 16.13 33.95
C ARG A 235 4.47 15.26 35.05
N ILE A 236 4.96 15.45 36.27
CA ILE A 236 4.33 14.91 37.47
C ILE A 236 3.23 15.89 37.86
N VAL A 237 1.98 15.43 37.90
CA VAL A 237 0.84 16.20 38.41
C VAL A 237 0.61 15.74 39.84
N LEU A 238 0.62 16.67 40.78
CA LEU A 238 0.36 16.40 42.19
C LEU A 238 -1.05 16.87 42.52
N ASP A 239 -1.87 15.97 43.06
CA ASP A 239 -3.25 16.28 43.42
C ASP A 239 -3.36 16.90 44.82
N ARG A 240 -2.35 16.69 45.68
CA ARG A 240 -2.32 17.15 47.07
C ARG A 240 -0.89 17.39 47.53
N VAL A 241 -0.67 18.45 48.29
CA VAL A 241 0.65 18.79 48.85
C VAL A 241 0.50 19.20 50.31
N PHE A 242 1.33 18.63 51.19
CA PHE A 242 1.44 19.07 52.58
C PHE A 242 2.49 20.17 52.69
N ILE A 243 2.13 21.29 53.29
CA ILE A 243 3.06 22.38 53.62
C ILE A 243 3.15 22.55 55.14
N ASP A 244 4.37 22.81 55.62
CA ASP A 244 4.62 23.17 57.01
C ASP A 244 4.23 24.64 57.22
N HIS A 245 3.19 24.89 58.02
CA HIS A 245 2.80 26.24 58.43
C HIS A 245 3.17 26.45 59.89
N SER A 246 3.36 27.72 60.30
CA SER A 246 3.86 28.13 61.63
C SER A 246 3.02 27.67 62.85
N THR A 247 1.85 27.07 62.63
CA THR A 247 0.92 26.69 63.71
C THR A 247 0.44 25.24 63.58
N ALA A 248 0.25 24.73 62.36
CA ALA A 248 -0.04 23.33 62.08
C ALA A 248 0.19 23.02 60.58
N PRO A 249 0.57 21.79 60.19
CA PRO A 249 0.69 21.41 58.78
C PRO A 249 -0.64 21.59 58.04
N ARG A 250 -0.58 22.15 56.83
CA ARG A 250 -1.76 22.39 55.97
C ARG A 250 -1.70 21.52 54.74
N LEU A 251 -2.81 20.84 54.43
CA LEU A 251 -2.99 20.10 53.18
C LEU A 251 -3.58 21.04 52.12
N LEU A 252 -2.87 21.20 51.01
CA LEU A 252 -3.33 21.91 49.83
C LEU A 252 -3.99 20.93 48.86
N THR A 253 -5.16 21.31 48.37
CA THR A 253 -5.95 20.55 47.37
C THR A 253 -6.34 21.39 46.16
N ASP A 254 -6.18 22.72 46.22
CA ASP A 254 -6.44 23.59 45.08
C ASP A 254 -5.26 23.56 44.09
N PRO A 255 -5.50 23.40 42.78
CA PRO A 255 -4.43 23.27 41.78
C PRO A 255 -3.46 24.46 41.69
N LEU A 256 -3.95 25.68 41.92
CA LEU A 256 -3.10 26.88 41.87
C LEU A 256 -2.21 26.94 43.12
N ASP A 257 -2.81 26.74 44.30
CA ASP A 257 -2.08 26.70 45.57
C ASP A 257 -1.01 25.59 45.59
N ILE A 258 -1.35 24.41 45.03
CA ILE A 258 -0.40 23.29 44.88
C ILE A 258 0.76 23.68 43.97
N SER A 259 0.48 24.28 42.81
CA SER A 259 1.51 24.69 41.85
C SER A 259 2.49 25.67 42.50
N ASP A 260 1.97 26.70 43.17
CA ASP A 260 2.79 27.74 43.79
C ASP A 260 3.64 27.18 44.94
N ALA A 261 3.07 26.31 45.78
CA ALA A 261 3.80 25.65 46.86
C ALA A 261 4.92 24.75 46.34
N VAL A 262 4.68 23.99 45.27
CA VAL A 262 5.66 23.10 44.66
C VAL A 262 6.80 23.89 44.01
N VAL A 263 6.47 24.95 43.25
CA VAL A 263 7.46 25.84 42.64
C VAL A 263 8.35 26.45 43.72
N ASN A 264 7.73 27.00 44.78
CA ASN A 264 8.46 27.59 45.89
C ASN A 264 9.36 26.57 46.60
N HIS A 265 8.87 25.35 46.86
CA HIS A 265 9.69 24.30 47.47
C HIS A 265 10.93 24.01 46.62
N PHE A 266 10.78 23.68 45.33
CA PHE A 266 11.92 23.26 44.51
C PHE A 266 12.90 24.40 44.19
N GLN A 267 12.46 25.65 44.17
CA GLN A 267 13.35 26.81 44.05
C GLN A 267 14.28 26.98 45.27
N HIS A 268 13.86 26.54 46.46
CA HIS A 268 14.58 26.77 47.71
C HIS A 268 15.05 25.49 48.42
N ALA A 269 14.63 24.31 47.97
CA ALA A 269 14.94 23.01 48.58
C ALA A 269 16.44 22.68 48.57
N VAL A 270 17.15 23.19 47.56
CA VAL A 270 18.61 23.09 47.51
C VAL A 270 19.19 24.43 47.98
N PRO A 271 20.00 24.47 49.05
CA PRO A 271 20.71 25.67 49.43
C PRO A 271 21.60 26.10 48.26
N VAL A 272 21.30 27.24 47.64
CA VAL A 272 22.19 27.87 46.67
C VAL A 272 23.42 28.35 47.45
N LYS A 273 24.37 27.44 47.73
CA LYS A 273 25.71 27.85 48.16
C LYS A 273 26.40 28.40 46.93
N SER A 274 26.33 29.72 46.78
CA SER A 274 26.72 30.52 45.62
C SER A 274 28.23 30.56 45.32
N THR A 275 29.02 29.61 45.83
CA THR A 275 30.43 29.50 45.51
C THR A 275 30.71 28.19 44.80
N PRO A 276 30.90 28.23 43.46
CA PRO A 276 31.41 27.09 42.74
C PRO A 276 32.72 26.61 43.39
N PRO A 277 32.88 25.29 43.61
CA PRO A 277 34.15 24.76 44.09
C PRO A 277 35.24 25.10 43.08
N LEU A 278 36.22 25.91 43.49
CA LEU A 278 37.32 26.38 42.64
C LEU A 278 38.28 25.27 42.21
N HIS A 279 38.23 24.12 42.88
CA HIS A 279 39.09 22.98 42.61
C HIS A 279 38.33 21.66 42.78
N ILE A 280 38.70 20.64 42.01
CA ILE A 280 38.08 19.30 42.08
C ILE A 280 38.18 18.69 43.50
N SER A 281 39.18 19.12 44.27
CA SER A 281 39.35 18.72 45.68
C SER A 281 38.38 19.38 46.66
N ALA A 282 37.55 20.31 46.21
CA ALA A 282 36.45 20.87 47.00
C ALA A 282 35.11 20.16 46.72
N LEU A 283 35.08 19.21 45.77
CA LEU A 283 33.89 18.40 45.49
C LEU A 283 33.74 17.26 46.51
N PRO A 284 32.49 16.88 46.87
CA PRO A 284 32.20 15.66 47.60
C PRO A 284 32.75 14.41 46.88
N ASP A 285 33.13 13.39 47.64
CA ASP A 285 33.83 12.20 47.13
C ASP A 285 33.15 11.52 45.95
N ARG A 286 31.80 11.42 45.98
CA ARG A 286 31.01 10.88 44.87
C ARG A 286 31.28 11.60 43.55
N TRP A 287 31.34 12.93 43.57
CA TRP A 287 31.55 13.74 42.38
C TRP A 287 33.03 13.81 42.03
N ARG A 288 33.91 13.88 43.02
CA ARG A 288 35.36 13.82 42.79
C ARG A 288 35.73 12.58 42.00
N SER A 289 35.26 11.40 42.40
CA SER A 289 35.56 10.15 41.69
C SER A 289 35.04 10.13 40.25
N ALA A 290 33.90 10.79 39.97
CA ALA A 290 33.30 10.81 38.64
C ALA A 290 34.01 11.79 37.68
N TYR A 291 34.55 12.89 38.22
CA TYR A 291 35.19 13.94 37.43
C TYR A 291 36.73 13.89 37.48
N SER A 292 37.31 13.00 38.28
CA SER A 292 38.76 12.75 38.28
C SER A 292 39.22 12.31 36.89
N PRO A 293 40.38 12.80 36.42
CA PRO A 293 40.97 12.35 35.15
C PRO A 293 41.13 10.83 35.15
N MET A 294 40.74 10.19 34.04
CA MET A 294 40.95 8.76 33.85
C MET A 294 42.38 8.53 33.33
N ASP A 295 43.15 7.66 33.99
CA ASP A 295 44.54 7.38 33.62
C ASP A 295 44.70 6.83 32.19
N SER A 296 43.63 6.24 31.64
CA SER A 296 43.59 5.72 30.26
C SER A 296 43.44 6.81 29.20
N ILE A 297 43.18 8.06 29.59
CA ILE A 297 42.91 9.17 28.68
C ILE A 297 43.98 10.23 28.88
N SER A 298 44.78 10.47 27.84
CA SER A 298 45.83 11.49 27.88
C SER A 298 45.22 12.88 28.11
N PRO A 299 45.75 13.69 29.05
CA PRO A 299 45.32 15.07 29.25
C PRO A 299 45.44 15.96 28.01
N ALA A 300 46.25 15.55 27.02
CA ALA A 300 46.45 16.28 25.77
C ALA A 300 45.15 16.47 24.95
N ILE A 301 44.09 15.70 25.23
CA ILE A 301 42.78 15.88 24.56
C ILE A 301 42.15 17.25 24.87
N TYR A 302 42.51 17.88 25.99
CA TYR A 302 41.97 19.18 26.40
C TYR A 302 42.74 20.37 25.84
N GLU A 303 43.97 20.16 25.34
CA GLU A 303 44.82 21.23 24.77
C GLU A 303 44.12 21.94 23.59
N SER A 304 43.40 21.17 22.76
CA SER A 304 42.60 21.71 21.65
C SER A 304 41.30 22.39 22.08
N LEU A 305 40.80 22.15 23.30
CA LEU A 305 39.60 22.79 23.83
C LEU A 305 39.92 24.13 24.51
N LEU A 306 41.15 24.29 24.99
CA LEU A 306 41.64 25.52 25.62
C LEU A 306 42.37 26.46 24.65
N SER A 307 42.65 26.01 23.42
CA SER A 307 43.20 26.89 22.40
C SER A 307 42.22 28.03 22.08
N PRO A 308 42.69 29.29 22.01
CA PRO A 308 41.83 30.43 21.72
C PRO A 308 41.15 30.24 20.36
N LEU A 309 39.82 30.41 20.33
CA LEU A 309 39.04 30.30 19.10
C LEU A 309 39.59 31.32 18.07
N PRO A 310 39.78 30.92 16.80
CA PRO A 310 40.23 31.83 15.77
C PRO A 310 39.11 32.86 15.51
N TRP A 311 39.28 34.06 16.07
CA TRP A 311 38.45 35.20 15.73
C TRP A 311 38.61 35.47 14.23
N LYS A 312 37.59 35.15 13.43
CA LYS A 312 37.44 35.73 12.10
C LYS A 312 37.00 37.18 12.29
N ASN A 313 37.96 38.09 12.37
CA ASN A 313 37.68 39.51 12.19
C ASN A 313 37.14 39.70 10.76
N GLY A 314 35.93 40.26 10.68
CA GLY A 314 35.34 40.76 9.43
C GLY A 314 36.04 42.02 8.92
#